data_AF-A0A0B7FJI2-F1
#
_entry.id   AF-A0A0B7FJI2-F1
#
_cell.length_a   1.000
_cell.length_b   1.000
_cell.length_c   1.000
_cell.angle_alpha   90.00
_cell.angle_beta   90.00
_cell.angle_gamma   90.00
#
_symmetry.space_group_name_H-M   'P 1'
#
loop_
_entity.id
_entity.type
_entity.pdbx_description
1 polymer ?
#
loop_
_entity_poly.entity_id
_entity_poly.type
_entity_poly.pdbx_seq_one_letter_code
_entity_poly.pdbx_strand_id
1 'polypeptide(L)'
;MNRIHLNLVLAPLYSKLAMPEADLSSKLAIVTGANSGVGFEAAHALAQMGAHVILACRNRSRAEDAKKRIIESTGNFRVEVEILDCASFTSVRAFLSRWEERESRQVDILINNAGVFIIADLPPDLMLTDHSNL
;
A
#
# COMPACT_ATOMS: atom_id res chain seq x y z
N MET A 1 16.97 -21.79 0.45
CA MET A 1 15.91 -22.21 -0.48
C MET A 1 15.82 -21.16 -1.59
N ASN A 2 16.22 -21.49 -2.83
CA ASN A 2 16.41 -20.49 -3.89
C ASN A 2 15.06 -19.96 -4.41
N ARG A 3 14.93 -18.62 -4.55
CA ARG A 3 13.74 -17.91 -5.07
C ARG A 3 13.18 -18.48 -6.39
N ILE A 4 14.02 -19.16 -7.16
CA ILE A 4 13.68 -19.78 -8.45
C ILE A 4 12.67 -20.94 -8.29
N HIS A 5 12.73 -21.71 -7.20
CA HIS A 5 11.82 -22.85 -6.99
C HIS A 5 10.41 -22.43 -6.53
N LEU A 6 10.29 -21.35 -5.76
CA LEU A 6 9.00 -20.89 -5.25
C LEU A 6 8.11 -20.37 -6.38
N ASN A 7 8.70 -19.61 -7.32
CA ASN A 7 7.97 -19.11 -8.49
C ASN A 7 7.47 -20.26 -9.40
N LEU A 8 8.23 -21.35 -9.55
CA LEU A 8 7.82 -22.45 -10.44
C LEU A 8 6.62 -23.24 -9.89
N VAL A 9 6.54 -23.40 -8.56
CA VAL A 9 5.44 -24.12 -7.88
C VAL A 9 4.19 -23.25 -7.74
N LEU A 10 4.37 -21.97 -7.45
CA LEU A 10 3.26 -21.05 -7.20
C LEU A 10 2.71 -20.38 -8.47
N ALA A 11 3.54 -20.16 -9.51
CA ALA A 11 3.09 -19.47 -10.73
C ALA A 11 1.85 -20.11 -11.38
N PRO A 12 1.71 -21.45 -11.50
CA PRO A 12 0.49 -22.05 -12.05
C PRO A 12 -0.75 -21.87 -11.16
N LEU A 13 -0.56 -21.67 -9.85
CA LEU A 13 -1.64 -21.44 -8.88
C LEU A 13 -2.09 -19.97 -8.91
N TYR A 14 -1.17 -19.02 -9.14
CA TYR A 14 -1.47 -17.59 -9.24
C TYR A 14 -1.71 -17.07 -10.66
N SER A 15 -1.37 -17.83 -11.71
CA SER A 15 -1.62 -17.43 -13.11
C SER A 15 -3.10 -17.27 -13.45
N LYS A 16 -3.99 -17.76 -12.58
CA LYS A 16 -5.44 -17.54 -12.66
C LYS A 16 -5.92 -16.26 -11.96
N LEU A 17 -5.08 -15.59 -11.16
CA LEU A 17 -5.34 -14.23 -10.69
C LEU A 17 -4.74 -13.23 -11.69
N ALA A 18 -5.33 -13.14 -12.88
CA ALA A 18 -5.16 -11.92 -13.64
C ALA A 18 -5.77 -10.78 -12.81
N MET A 19 -5.01 -9.71 -12.57
CA MET A 19 -5.59 -8.52 -11.95
C MET A 19 -6.71 -8.02 -12.85
N PRO A 20 -7.91 -7.72 -12.32
CA PRO A 20 -9.00 -7.22 -13.14
C PRO A 20 -8.55 -5.97 -13.89
N GLU A 21 -8.68 -5.95 -15.21
CA GLU A 21 -8.45 -4.74 -15.98
C GLU A 21 -9.67 -3.84 -15.86
N ALA A 22 -9.50 -2.69 -15.21
CA ALA A 22 -10.53 -1.66 -15.08
C ALA A 22 -9.92 -0.30 -15.46
N ASP A 23 -10.70 0.53 -16.13
CA ASP A 23 -10.33 1.93 -16.35
C ASP A 23 -10.69 2.75 -15.11
N LEU A 24 -9.65 3.15 -14.36
CA LEU A 24 -9.77 4.01 -13.19
C LEU A 24 -9.29 5.44 -13.47
N SER A 25 -9.08 5.83 -14.72
CA SER A 25 -8.56 7.16 -15.10
C SER A 25 -9.37 8.35 -14.55
N SER A 26 -10.67 8.14 -14.31
CA SER A 26 -11.56 9.14 -13.71
C SER A 26 -11.63 9.09 -12.19
N LYS A 27 -10.93 8.14 -11.54
CA LYS A 27 -11.04 7.84 -10.12
C LYS A 27 -9.90 8.40 -9.30
N LEU A 28 -10.22 8.88 -8.10
CA LEU A 28 -9.26 9.25 -7.08
C LEU A 28 -9.24 8.21 -5.96
N ALA A 29 -8.06 7.70 -5.65
CA ALA A 29 -7.83 6.72 -4.60
C ALA A 29 -6.86 7.25 -3.54
N ILE A 30 -7.18 7.00 -2.28
CA ILE A 30 -6.28 7.22 -1.15
C ILE A 30 -5.92 5.87 -0.54
N VAL A 31 -4.63 5.60 -0.40
CA VAL A 31 -4.14 4.36 0.23
C VAL A 31 -3.26 4.74 1.42
N THR A 32 -3.67 4.32 2.62
CA THR A 32 -2.88 4.57 3.84
C THR A 32 -1.77 3.55 4.00
N GLY A 33 -0.58 3.98 4.42
CA GLY A 33 0.58 3.08 4.56
C GLY A 33 1.10 2.52 3.23
N ALA A 34 0.94 3.29 2.15
CA ALA A 34 1.22 2.85 0.78
C ALA A 34 2.71 2.87 0.37
N ASN A 35 3.62 3.20 1.29
CA ASN A 35 5.05 3.27 0.98
C ASN A 35 5.75 1.89 0.96
N SER A 36 5.07 0.80 1.32
CA SER A 36 5.63 -0.55 1.37
C SER A 36 4.57 -1.65 1.41
N GLY A 37 4.98 -2.89 1.14
CA GLY A 37 4.16 -4.09 1.34
C GLY A 37 2.85 -4.06 0.55
N VAL A 38 1.77 -4.58 1.15
CA VAL A 38 0.45 -4.67 0.51
C VAL A 38 -0.09 -3.30 0.08
N GLY A 39 0.11 -2.26 0.89
CA GLY A 39 -0.30 -0.90 0.54
C GLY A 39 0.39 -0.35 -0.71
N PHE A 40 1.69 -0.67 -0.88
CA PHE A 40 2.42 -0.30 -2.08
C PHE A 40 1.89 -1.01 -3.32
N GLU A 41 1.69 -2.33 -3.24
CA GLU A 41 1.18 -3.11 -4.38
C GLU A 41 -0.25 -2.71 -4.74
N ALA A 42 -1.10 -2.40 -3.75
CA ALA A 42 -2.44 -1.86 -3.99
C ALA A 42 -2.39 -0.50 -4.71
N ALA A 43 -1.55 0.43 -4.24
CA ALA A 43 -1.36 1.73 -4.87
C ALA A 43 -0.78 1.60 -6.29
N HIS A 44 0.17 0.70 -6.49
CA HIS A 44 0.74 0.39 -7.80
C HIS A 44 -0.32 -0.15 -8.77
N ALA A 45 -1.12 -1.12 -8.35
CA ALA A 45 -2.18 -1.70 -9.18
C ALA A 45 -3.23 -0.65 -9.58
N LEU A 46 -3.65 0.21 -8.64
CA LEU A 46 -4.56 1.33 -8.93
C LEU A 46 -3.94 2.32 -9.93
N ALA A 47 -2.66 2.65 -9.78
CA ALA A 47 -1.95 3.52 -10.70
C ALA A 47 -1.79 2.90 -12.10
N GLN A 48 -1.53 1.59 -12.17
CA GLN A 48 -1.47 0.83 -13.42
C GLN A 48 -2.81 0.83 -14.17
N MET A 49 -3.93 0.91 -13.43
CA MET A 49 -5.28 1.09 -13.97
C MET A 49 -5.63 2.56 -14.29
N GLY A 50 -4.67 3.49 -14.14
CA GLY A 50 -4.83 4.91 -14.50
C GLY A 50 -5.37 5.82 -13.39
N ALA A 51 -5.65 5.30 -12.18
CA ALA A 51 -6.19 6.10 -11.08
C ALA A 51 -5.27 7.27 -10.69
N HIS A 52 -5.86 8.35 -10.18
CA HIS A 52 -5.12 9.31 -9.39
C HIS A 52 -4.92 8.72 -7.98
N VAL A 53 -3.70 8.40 -7.61
CA VAL A 53 -3.39 7.73 -6.34
C VAL A 53 -2.67 8.66 -5.37
N ILE A 54 -3.19 8.77 -4.15
CA ILE A 54 -2.57 9.46 -3.04
C ILE A 54 -1.98 8.43 -2.08
N LEU A 55 -0.65 8.48 -1.93
CA LEU A 55 0.09 7.70 -0.94
C LEU A 55 0.05 8.46 0.39
N ALA A 56 -0.88 8.08 1.27
CA ALA A 56 -1.04 8.70 2.59
C ALA A 56 -0.16 7.97 3.60
N CYS A 57 0.98 8.57 3.97
CA CYS A 57 2.02 7.92 4.75
C CYS A 57 2.59 8.82 5.85
N ARG A 58 3.16 8.21 6.89
CA ARG A 58 3.79 8.95 8.00
C ARG A 58 5.15 9.55 7.62
N ASN A 59 5.94 8.81 6.85
CA ASN A 59 7.29 9.21 6.45
C ASN A 59 7.26 9.72 5.01
N ARG A 60 7.47 11.03 4.83
CA ARG A 60 7.47 11.67 3.49
C ARG A 60 8.50 11.05 2.56
N SER A 61 9.75 10.94 2.99
CA SER A 61 10.85 10.46 2.14
C SER A 61 10.56 9.08 1.56
N ARG A 62 10.15 8.12 2.40
CA ARG A 62 9.82 6.77 1.94
C ARG A 62 8.63 6.74 0.98
N ALA A 63 7.66 7.63 1.19
CA ALA A 63 6.51 7.74 0.30
C ALA A 63 6.87 8.37 -1.05
N GLU A 64 7.77 9.36 -1.09
CA GLU A 64 8.29 9.92 -2.34
C GLU A 64 9.10 8.89 -3.14
N ASP A 65 9.90 8.05 -2.47
CA ASP A 65 10.62 6.95 -3.13
C ASP A 65 9.64 5.90 -3.70
N ALA A 66 8.58 5.58 -2.95
CA ALA A 66 7.51 4.71 -3.45
C ALA A 66 6.77 5.32 -4.66
N LYS A 67 6.44 6.62 -4.60
CA LYS A 67 5.84 7.35 -5.73
C LYS A 67 6.69 7.25 -6.98
N LYS A 68 8.01 7.50 -6.89
CA LYS A 68 8.93 7.38 -8.04
C LYS A 68 8.87 5.99 -8.65
N ARG A 69 8.97 4.94 -7.83
CA ARG A 69 8.89 3.55 -8.29
C ARG A 69 7.57 3.23 -9.00
N ILE A 70 6.44 3.74 -8.50
CA ILE A 70 5.14 3.56 -9.15
C ILE A 70 5.10 4.30 -10.49
N ILE A 71 5.54 5.55 -10.55
CA ILE A 71 5.55 6.33 -11.78
C ILE A 71 6.45 5.66 -12.84
N GLU A 72 7.66 5.23 -12.46
CA GLU A 72 8.63 4.58 -13.35
C GLU A 72 8.10 3.27 -13.95
N SER A 73 7.35 2.50 -13.17
CA SER A 73 6.82 1.19 -13.60
C SER A 73 5.49 1.28 -14.35
N THR A 74 4.64 2.24 -14.01
CA THR A 74 3.28 2.34 -14.58
C THR A 74 3.16 3.41 -15.66
N GLY A 75 4.08 4.38 -15.73
CA GLY A 75 3.96 5.57 -16.57
C GLY A 75 2.87 6.56 -16.13
N ASN A 76 2.19 6.29 -15.01
CA ASN A 76 1.13 7.16 -14.50
C ASN A 76 1.70 8.24 -13.56
N PHE A 77 1.72 9.49 -14.03
CA PHE A 77 2.22 10.64 -13.25
C PHE A 77 1.23 11.19 -12.21
N ARG A 78 -0.01 10.69 -12.17
CA ARG A 78 -1.05 11.11 -11.22
C ARG A 78 -0.90 10.37 -9.90
N VAL A 79 0.29 10.46 -9.31
CA VAL A 79 0.61 9.89 -8.00
C VAL A 79 1.12 11.00 -7.10
N GLU A 80 0.49 11.17 -5.95
CA GLU A 80 0.79 12.22 -4.97
C GLU A 80 1.13 11.63 -3.60
N VAL A 81 1.84 12.39 -2.78
CA VAL A 81 2.20 12.02 -1.41
C VAL A 81 1.56 13.00 -0.44
N GLU A 82 0.82 12.44 0.51
CA GLU A 82 0.26 13.18 1.63
C GLU A 82 0.75 12.62 2.97
N ILE A 83 0.92 13.53 3.93
CA ILE A 83 1.35 13.16 5.28
C ILE A 83 0.14 12.83 6.14
N LEU A 84 0.10 11.58 6.58
CA LEU A 84 -0.95 11.05 7.44
C LEU A 84 -0.37 10.03 8.42
N ASP A 85 -0.52 10.32 9.70
CA ASP A 85 -0.40 9.36 10.79
C ASP A 85 -1.79 8.99 11.32
N CYS A 86 -2.26 7.80 10.97
CA CYS A 86 -3.55 7.27 11.40
C CYS A 86 -3.62 7.04 12.92
N ALA A 87 -2.49 6.99 13.64
CA ALA A 87 -2.46 6.89 15.09
C ALA A 87 -2.58 8.25 15.80
N SER A 88 -2.57 9.37 15.07
CA SER A 88 -2.59 10.73 15.62
C SER A 88 -3.76 11.53 15.07
N PHE A 89 -4.77 11.80 15.91
CA PHE A 89 -5.90 12.66 15.53
C PHE A 89 -5.47 14.08 15.11
N THR A 90 -4.38 14.60 15.66
CA THR A 90 -3.81 15.87 15.22
C THR A 90 -3.30 15.78 13.79
N SER A 91 -2.61 14.69 13.44
CA SER A 91 -2.18 14.44 12.06
C SER A 91 -3.37 14.27 11.11
N VAL A 92 -4.39 13.51 11.52
CA VAL A 92 -5.62 13.31 10.75
C VAL A 92 -6.32 14.65 10.47
N ARG A 93 -6.50 15.50 11.50
CA ARG A 93 -7.10 16.83 11.31
C ARG A 93 -6.27 17.71 10.38
N ALA A 94 -4.95 17.73 10.53
CA ALA A 94 -4.08 18.50 9.64
C ALA A 94 -4.14 18.01 8.19
N PHE A 95 -4.27 16.69 7.98
CA PHE A 95 -4.52 16.13 6.65
C PHE A 95 -5.86 16.61 6.08
N LEU A 96 -6.93 16.57 6.88
CA LEU A 96 -8.25 17.03 6.45
C LEU A 96 -8.28 18.53 6.13
N SER A 97 -7.58 19.38 6.89
CA SER A 97 -7.49 20.82 6.56
C SER A 97 -6.81 21.05 5.20
N ARG A 98 -5.68 20.37 4.92
CA ARG A 98 -5.04 20.43 3.60
C ARG A 98 -5.91 19.82 2.50
N TRP A 99 -6.76 18.84 2.85
CA TRP A 99 -7.71 18.26 1.93
C TRP A 99 -8.79 19.28 1.54
N GLU A 100 -9.39 19.96 2.51
CA GLU A 100 -10.43 20.98 2.27
C GLU A 100 -9.93 22.13 1.38
N GLU A 101 -8.67 22.54 1.51
CA GLU A 101 -8.03 23.58 0.70
C GLU A 101 -7.87 23.22 -0.79
N ARG A 102 -7.88 21.93 -1.15
CA ARG A 102 -7.57 21.45 -2.51
C ARG A 102 -8.72 21.58 -3.52
N GLU A 103 -9.75 22.37 -3.25
CA GLU A 103 -11.04 22.39 -4.00
C GLU A 103 -11.57 20.96 -4.22
N SER A 104 -11.56 20.18 -3.13
CA SER A 104 -11.42 18.73 -3.21
C SER A 104 -12.48 17.99 -4.03
N ARG A 105 -11.96 17.12 -4.91
CA ARG A 105 -12.69 16.05 -5.58
C ARG A 105 -13.16 15.01 -4.56
N GLN A 106 -14.31 14.39 -4.84
CA GLN A 106 -14.79 13.21 -4.13
C GLN A 106 -13.70 12.12 -4.11
N VAL A 107 -13.48 11.49 -2.96
CA VAL A 107 -12.67 10.27 -2.86
C VAL A 107 -13.52 9.11 -3.36
N ASP A 108 -13.15 8.50 -4.48
CA ASP A 108 -13.85 7.33 -5.02
C ASP A 108 -13.46 6.05 -4.28
N ILE A 109 -12.18 5.93 -3.89
CA ILE A 109 -11.60 4.72 -3.31
C ILE A 109 -10.77 5.10 -2.07
N LEU A 110 -11.07 4.45 -0.93
CA LEU A 110 -10.27 4.56 0.28
C LEU A 110 -9.81 3.17 0.73
N ILE A 111 -8.50 2.96 0.77
CA ILE A 111 -7.88 1.73 1.29
C ILE A 111 -7.22 2.04 2.63
N ASN A 112 -7.89 1.62 3.72
CA ASN A 112 -7.37 1.69 5.08
C ASN A 112 -6.39 0.55 5.35
N ASN A 113 -5.17 0.66 4.80
CA ASN A 113 -4.14 -0.37 4.89
C ASN A 113 -3.11 -0.12 6.01
N ALA A 114 -2.91 1.12 6.46
CA ALA A 114 -1.91 1.42 7.48
C ALA A 114 -2.13 0.58 8.74
N GLY A 115 -1.14 -0.26 9.08
CA GLY A 115 -1.17 -1.15 10.23
C GLY A 115 0.23 -1.48 10.69
N VAL A 116 0.36 -1.78 11.98
CA VAL A 116 1.58 -2.31 12.58
C VAL A 116 1.21 -3.52 13.41
N PHE A 117 2.04 -4.54 13.37
CA PHE A 117 1.93 -5.69 14.25
C PHE A 117 3.14 -5.69 15.18
N ILE A 118 2.89 -5.73 16.48
CA ILE A 118 3.95 -5.91 17.48
C ILE A 118 3.78 -7.33 17.98
N ILE A 119 4.78 -8.18 17.73
CA ILE A 119 4.91 -9.42 18.50
C ILE A 119 5.43 -8.98 19.86
N ALA A 120 4.53 -8.84 20.83
CA ALA A 120 4.96 -8.82 22.23
C ALA A 120 5.62 -10.17 22.51
N ASP A 121 6.68 -10.19 23.31
CA ASP A 121 7.32 -11.43 23.74
C ASP A 121 6.24 -12.39 24.24
N LEU A 122 5.90 -13.39 23.41
CA LEU A 122 5.07 -14.48 23.87
C LEU A 122 5.86 -15.12 25.01
N PRO A 123 5.20 -15.40 26.15
CA PRO A 123 5.89 -16.11 27.20
C PRO A 123 6.42 -17.44 26.61
N PRO A 124 7.61 -17.92 27.03
CA PRO A 124 8.32 -18.99 26.34
C PRO A 124 7.52 -20.28 26.13
N ASP A 125 6.49 -20.49 26.95
CA ASP A 125 5.54 -21.59 26.91
C ASP A 125 4.49 -21.50 25.78
N LEU A 126 4.27 -20.33 25.20
CA LEU A 126 3.41 -20.11 24.03
C LEU A 126 4.18 -20.02 22.70
N MET A 127 5.51 -20.03 22.74
CA MET A 127 6.33 -20.22 21.54
C MET A 127 6.16 -21.68 21.11
N LEU A 128 5.51 -21.92 19.96
CA LEU A 128 5.49 -23.24 19.35
C LEU A 128 6.95 -23.69 19.20
N THR A 129 7.34 -24.65 20.03
CA THR A 129 8.70 -25.18 20.02
C THR A 129 8.99 -25.72 18.64
N ASP A 130 10.17 -25.35 18.15
CA ASP A 130 10.72 -25.68 16.85
C ASP A 130 10.37 -27.13 16.42
N HIS A 131 9.57 -27.27 15.36
CA HIS A 131 9.25 -28.56 14.74
C HIS A 131 10.40 -29.08 13.85
N SER A 132 11.66 -28.77 14.18
CA SER A 132 12.85 -29.21 13.44
C SER A 132 13.15 -30.72 13.53
N ASN A 133 12.18 -31.55 13.91
CA ASN A 133 12.26 -33.02 13.90
C ASN A 133 11.00 -33.70 13.32
N LEU A 134 10.54 -33.28 12.15
CA LEU A 134 9.71 -34.11 11.25
C LEU A 134 10.24 -34.04 9.82
#